data_AF-A0AB36EWQ8-F1
#
_entry.id   AF-A0AB36EWQ8-F1
#
_cell.length_a   1.000
_cell.length_b   1.000
_cell.length_c   1.000
_cell.angle_alpha   90.00
_cell.angle_beta   90.00
_cell.angle_gamma   90.00
#
_symmetry.space_group_name_H-M   'P 1'
#
loop_
_entity.id
_entity.type
_entity.pdbx_description
1 polymer ?
#
loop_
_entity_poly.entity_id
_entity_poly.type
_entity_poly.pdbx_seq_one_letter_code
_entity_poly.pdbx_strand_id
1 'polypeptide(L)'
;MDSGSQRELFLTFGLHEEFTLYAAVALGCSLAPPERERAWWSLARKVHGWGRIHLVERLALAPSPEVQEWLLREGYRNAIMVEYLAYPCAVGGNLLAVLSGQDVDDGLLDAANELVGALLAGGPARDIYDYADGAEVVLLLLDHLARRPPRALAHLIVAAQIADFIESPHTDWNLLHVHGWSEALREEILRRARELCQPERWAALVNQGLDEADDRRFHEAAQAAGLLGIDCWERWLTRQREGRSSAWYHLMQSDDPARIAQVLDLARERLDLAAIASGPGTALGLGLAYQAHGDLDFIVQRLGAFPGQGWDLLDTALGSPVVRNRHMALNALEAWGREGWPAEAVQRLRRAHDQEPVEDLKRRFGELLQPQLVERPAP
;
A
#
# COMPACT_ATOMS: atom_id res chain seq x y z
N MET A 1 2.01 3.73 -49.11
CA MET A 1 1.46 4.77 -48.22
C MET A 1 2.44 5.92 -48.23
N ASP A 2 1.99 7.15 -48.38
CA ASP A 2 2.88 8.29 -48.13
C ASP A 2 3.25 8.36 -46.64
N SER A 3 4.27 9.16 -46.31
CA SER A 3 4.78 9.28 -44.94
C SER A 3 3.74 9.83 -43.95
N GLY A 4 2.75 10.61 -44.44
CA GLY A 4 1.65 11.13 -43.62
C GLY A 4 0.67 10.04 -43.19
N SER A 5 0.25 9.20 -44.14
CA SER A 5 -0.63 8.06 -43.90
C SER A 5 -0.01 7.02 -42.96
N GLN A 6 1.29 6.79 -43.03
CA GLN A 6 1.99 5.88 -42.11
C GLN A 6 2.06 6.44 -40.69
N ARG A 7 2.32 7.74 -40.53
CA ARG A 7 2.34 8.41 -39.24
C ARG A 7 0.98 8.32 -38.54
N GLU A 8 -0.11 8.60 -39.26
CA GLU A 8 -1.47 8.51 -38.69
C GLU A 8 -1.80 7.09 -38.24
N LEU A 9 -1.39 6.08 -38.99
CA LEU A 9 -1.58 4.68 -38.64
C LEU A 9 -0.85 4.34 -37.34
N PHE A 10 0.42 4.73 -37.20
CA PHE A 10 1.19 4.49 -35.97
C PHE A 10 0.62 5.24 -34.77
N LEU A 11 0.18 6.49 -34.95
CA LEU A 11 -0.50 7.23 -33.88
C LEU A 11 -1.80 6.55 -33.46
N THR A 12 -2.56 5.98 -34.40
CA THR A 12 -3.82 5.29 -34.10
C THR A 12 -3.57 4.00 -33.32
N PHE A 13 -2.67 3.14 -33.78
CA PHE A 13 -2.32 1.91 -33.05
C PHE A 13 -1.66 2.21 -31.70
N GLY A 14 -0.86 3.27 -31.63
CA GLY A 14 -0.18 3.69 -30.41
C GLY A 14 -1.11 4.18 -29.29
N LEU A 15 -2.42 4.26 -29.51
CA LEU A 15 -3.40 4.53 -28.46
C LEU A 15 -3.79 3.27 -27.69
N HIS A 16 -3.41 2.08 -28.16
CA HIS A 16 -3.65 0.82 -27.48
C HIS A 16 -2.39 0.36 -26.75
N GLU A 17 -2.50 0.05 -25.46
CA GLU A 17 -1.36 -0.30 -24.59
C GLU A 17 -0.43 -1.37 -25.23
N GLU A 18 -1.01 -2.47 -25.73
CA GLU A 18 -0.29 -3.57 -26.38
C GLU A 18 0.49 -3.18 -27.66
N PHE A 19 0.04 -2.16 -28.39
CA PHE A 19 0.67 -1.73 -29.65
C PHE A 19 1.56 -0.51 -29.49
N THR A 20 1.50 0.16 -28.33
CA THR A 20 2.19 1.43 -28.08
C THR A 20 3.70 1.30 -28.24
N LEU A 21 4.30 0.21 -27.75
CA LEU A 21 5.73 -0.05 -27.91
C LEU A 21 6.16 -0.02 -29.38
N TYR A 22 5.46 -0.79 -30.22
CA TYR A 22 5.79 -0.93 -31.64
C TYR A 22 5.54 0.37 -32.40
N ALA A 23 4.44 1.07 -32.10
CA ALA A 23 4.15 2.38 -32.64
C ALA A 23 5.23 3.41 -32.26
N ALA A 24 5.67 3.42 -31.00
CA ALA A 24 6.72 4.31 -30.53
C ALA A 24 8.04 4.07 -31.26
N VAL A 25 8.44 2.81 -31.46
CA VAL A 25 9.63 2.44 -32.24
C VAL A 25 9.50 2.90 -33.70
N ALA A 26 8.36 2.63 -34.35
CA ALA A 26 8.14 3.01 -35.75
C ALA A 26 8.15 4.53 -35.96
N LEU A 27 7.49 5.29 -35.08
CA LEU A 27 7.56 6.76 -35.05
C LEU A 27 9.00 7.23 -34.80
N GLY A 28 9.73 6.52 -33.94
CA GLY A 28 11.12 6.79 -33.59
C GLY A 28 12.10 6.74 -34.76
N CYS A 29 11.88 5.80 -35.67
CA CYS A 29 12.67 5.60 -36.89
C CYS A 29 12.22 6.50 -38.05
N SER A 30 10.96 6.93 -38.05
CA SER A 30 10.34 7.56 -39.22
C SER A 30 10.26 9.08 -39.13
N LEU A 31 10.38 9.67 -37.93
CA LEU A 31 10.22 11.11 -37.70
C LEU A 31 11.53 11.78 -37.26
N ALA A 32 11.70 13.04 -37.66
CA ALA A 32 12.77 13.89 -37.17
C ALA A 32 12.60 14.19 -35.65
N PRO A 33 13.66 14.51 -34.90
CA PRO A 33 13.60 14.58 -33.43
C PRO A 33 12.46 15.46 -32.85
N PRO A 34 12.20 16.69 -33.34
CA PRO A 34 11.12 17.52 -32.79
C PRO A 34 9.70 17.00 -33.13
N GLU A 35 9.54 16.30 -34.25
CA GLU A 35 8.26 15.69 -34.63
C GLU A 35 8.01 14.39 -33.88
N ARG A 36 9.07 13.61 -33.68
CA ARG A 36 9.09 12.39 -32.90
C ARG A 36 8.71 12.64 -31.44
N GLU A 37 9.33 13.62 -30.80
CA GLU A 37 9.00 13.99 -29.41
C GLU A 37 7.53 14.40 -29.30
N ARG A 38 7.03 15.27 -30.20
CA ARG A 38 5.62 15.67 -30.22
C ARG A 38 4.68 14.49 -30.43
N ALA A 39 5.03 13.53 -31.30
CA ALA A 39 4.24 12.33 -31.53
C ALA A 39 4.21 11.43 -30.29
N TRP A 40 5.37 11.14 -29.68
CA TRP A 40 5.46 10.34 -28.47
C TRP A 40 4.75 10.98 -27.30
N TRP A 41 4.93 12.29 -27.09
CA TRP A 41 4.28 13.03 -26.00
C TRP A 41 2.75 13.06 -26.18
N SER A 42 2.27 13.24 -27.42
CA SER A 42 0.83 13.15 -27.72
C SER A 42 0.25 11.78 -27.39
N LEU A 43 1.00 10.69 -27.57
CA LEU A 43 0.56 9.36 -27.19
C LEU A 43 0.64 9.16 -25.68
N ALA A 44 1.73 9.57 -25.03
CA ALA A 44 2.00 9.36 -23.61
C ALA A 44 0.93 10.00 -22.71
N ARG A 45 0.31 11.09 -23.18
CA ARG A 45 -0.80 11.76 -22.51
C ARG A 45 -2.14 11.02 -22.59
N LYS A 46 -2.26 10.00 -23.44
CA LYS A 46 -3.50 9.26 -23.73
C LYS A 46 -3.46 7.78 -23.32
N VAL A 47 -2.27 7.26 -23.05
CA VAL A 47 -2.07 5.91 -22.50
C VAL A 47 -1.69 6.00 -21.03
N HIS A 48 -2.04 4.96 -20.28
CA HIS A 48 -1.97 4.94 -18.83
C HIS A 48 -1.38 3.63 -18.27
N GLY A 49 -0.87 2.73 -19.12
CA GLY A 49 -0.24 1.48 -18.69
C GLY A 49 1.16 1.28 -19.28
N TRP A 50 1.44 0.07 -19.76
CA TRP A 50 2.74 -0.29 -20.35
C TRP A 50 3.14 0.60 -21.52
N GLY A 51 2.18 1.05 -22.32
CA GLY A 51 2.41 2.00 -23.39
C GLY A 51 2.94 3.34 -22.87
N ARG A 52 2.40 3.83 -21.74
CA ARG A 52 2.90 5.05 -21.10
C ARG A 52 4.33 4.86 -20.62
N ILE A 53 4.63 3.72 -19.99
CA ILE A 53 5.97 3.38 -19.52
C ILE A 53 6.97 3.52 -20.67
N HIS A 54 6.71 2.83 -21.78
CA HIS A 54 7.59 2.86 -22.95
C HIS A 54 7.79 4.27 -23.54
N LEU A 55 6.76 5.10 -23.57
CA LEU A 55 6.86 6.45 -24.14
C LEU A 55 7.60 7.41 -23.21
N VAL A 56 7.30 7.39 -21.92
CA VAL A 56 7.90 8.29 -20.93
C VAL A 56 9.39 8.00 -20.77
N GLU A 57 9.81 6.74 -20.73
CA GLU A 57 11.23 6.36 -20.71
C GLU A 57 12.01 6.94 -21.90
N ARG A 58 11.37 7.03 -23.08
CA ARG A 58 11.98 7.61 -24.28
C ARG A 58 12.01 9.14 -24.23
N LEU A 59 10.92 9.75 -23.76
CA LEU A 59 10.81 11.21 -23.61
C LEU A 59 11.83 11.75 -22.59
N ALA A 60 12.07 11.01 -21.51
CA ALA A 60 12.98 11.40 -20.44
C ALA A 60 14.47 11.47 -20.83
N LEU A 61 14.88 10.91 -21.97
CA LEU A 61 16.29 10.88 -22.39
C LEU A 61 16.84 12.24 -22.81
N ALA A 62 16.02 13.05 -23.50
CA ALA A 62 16.40 14.38 -23.99
C ALA A 62 15.15 15.25 -24.20
N PRO A 63 14.40 15.54 -23.13
CA PRO A 63 13.15 16.28 -23.22
C PRO A 63 13.36 17.76 -23.54
N SER A 64 12.47 18.33 -24.35
CA SER A 64 12.28 19.78 -24.44
C SER A 64 11.76 20.36 -23.12
N PRO A 65 11.94 21.68 -22.86
CA PRO A 65 11.48 22.31 -21.62
C PRO A 65 10.01 22.05 -21.30
N GLU A 66 9.13 22.05 -22.30
CA GLU A 66 7.71 21.76 -22.14
C GLU A 66 7.47 20.30 -21.70
N VAL A 67 8.26 19.36 -22.22
CA VAL A 67 8.19 17.95 -21.81
C VAL A 67 8.80 17.76 -20.43
N GLN A 68 9.86 18.49 -20.06
CA GLN A 68 10.43 18.45 -18.70
C GLN A 68 9.39 18.81 -17.65
N GLU A 69 8.69 19.93 -17.85
CA GLU A 69 7.62 20.34 -16.93
C GLU A 69 6.52 19.28 -16.84
N TRP A 70 6.10 18.74 -17.99
CA TRP A 70 5.08 17.69 -18.01
C TRP A 70 5.54 16.40 -17.30
N LEU A 71 6.80 16.00 -17.47
CA LEU A 71 7.36 14.81 -16.81
C LEU A 71 7.25 14.94 -15.28
N LEU A 72 7.60 16.10 -14.73
CA LEU A 72 7.57 16.34 -13.29
C LEU A 72 6.15 16.47 -12.72
N ARG A 73 5.17 16.95 -13.49
CA ARG A 73 3.80 17.17 -12.97
C ARG A 73 2.86 15.99 -13.20
N GLU A 74 3.03 15.30 -14.32
CA GLU A 74 2.07 14.29 -14.78
C GLU A 74 2.72 13.04 -15.35
N GLY A 75 3.93 13.12 -15.91
CA GLY A 75 4.54 12.03 -16.69
C GLY A 75 4.61 10.71 -15.94
N TYR A 76 4.93 10.75 -14.65
CA TYR A 76 5.08 9.58 -13.79
C TYR A 76 3.75 8.88 -13.44
N ARG A 77 2.62 9.58 -13.54
CA ARG A 77 1.31 9.03 -13.12
C ARG A 77 0.86 7.93 -14.06
N ASN A 78 0.68 6.72 -13.53
CA ASN A 78 0.49 5.51 -14.31
C ASN A 78 -0.45 4.54 -13.59
N ALA A 79 -1.26 3.79 -14.33
CA ALA A 79 -2.26 2.87 -13.79
C ALA A 79 -1.68 1.51 -13.37
N ILE A 80 -0.46 1.16 -13.81
CA ILE A 80 0.24 -0.03 -13.33
C ILE A 80 0.87 0.28 -11.96
N MET A 81 1.93 1.08 -11.97
CA MET A 81 2.67 1.57 -10.80
C MET A 81 3.38 2.86 -11.17
N VAL A 82 3.46 3.80 -10.24
CA VAL A 82 4.15 5.09 -10.42
C VAL A 82 5.67 4.89 -10.40
N GLU A 83 6.12 3.91 -9.63
CA GLU A 83 7.51 3.55 -9.35
C GLU A 83 8.28 3.21 -10.65
N TYR A 84 7.61 2.69 -11.68
CA TYR A 84 8.22 2.49 -13.01
C TYR A 84 8.73 3.79 -13.64
N LEU A 85 8.06 4.91 -13.37
CA LEU A 85 8.28 6.18 -14.05
C LEU A 85 8.83 7.28 -13.15
N ALA A 86 8.92 7.06 -11.85
CA ALA A 86 9.41 8.05 -10.90
C ALA A 86 10.84 8.48 -11.23
N TYR A 87 11.77 7.52 -11.38
CA TYR A 87 13.16 7.81 -11.75
C TYR A 87 13.32 8.54 -13.08
N PRO A 88 12.81 8.04 -14.23
CA PRO A 88 13.01 8.74 -15.49
C PRO A 88 12.36 10.12 -15.49
N CYS A 89 11.24 10.32 -14.79
CA CYS A 89 10.64 11.65 -14.68
C CYS A 89 11.47 12.59 -13.81
N ALA A 90 11.99 12.14 -12.65
CA ALA A 90 12.83 12.95 -11.77
C ALA A 90 14.12 13.41 -12.49
N VAL A 91 14.79 12.49 -13.19
CA VAL A 91 16.02 12.77 -13.94
C VAL A 91 15.73 13.60 -15.19
N GLY A 92 14.83 13.13 -16.06
CA GLY A 92 14.53 13.78 -17.33
C GLY A 92 13.91 15.17 -17.15
N GLY A 93 13.04 15.31 -16.15
CA GLY A 93 12.41 16.57 -15.75
C GLY A 93 13.33 17.52 -14.98
N ASN A 94 14.51 17.06 -14.56
CA ASN A 94 15.47 17.83 -13.75
C ASN A 94 14.86 18.35 -12.44
N LEU A 95 14.35 17.44 -11.62
CA LEU A 95 13.68 17.73 -10.36
C LEU A 95 14.55 18.58 -9.42
N LEU A 96 15.86 18.32 -9.37
CA LEU A 96 16.82 19.09 -8.59
C LEU A 96 16.78 20.57 -8.97
N ALA A 97 16.98 20.91 -10.26
CA ALA A 97 17.02 22.31 -10.69
C ALA A 97 15.71 23.05 -10.37
N VAL A 98 14.58 22.34 -10.48
CA VAL A 98 13.26 22.89 -10.19
C VAL A 98 13.07 23.15 -8.69
N LEU A 99 13.44 22.21 -7.82
CA LEU A 99 13.34 22.40 -6.37
C LEU A 99 14.38 23.37 -5.80
N SER A 100 15.50 23.59 -6.49
CA SER A 100 16.48 24.62 -6.14
C SER A 100 15.95 26.05 -6.35
N GLY A 101 14.84 26.21 -7.08
CA GLY A 101 14.15 27.49 -7.21
C GLY A 101 13.56 27.98 -5.87
N GLN A 102 13.52 29.30 -5.68
CA GLN A 102 12.91 29.90 -4.47
C GLN A 102 11.39 29.75 -4.46
N ASP A 103 10.76 29.92 -5.63
CA ASP A 103 9.30 29.89 -5.81
C ASP A 103 8.87 28.63 -6.55
N VAL A 104 8.56 27.58 -5.78
CA VAL A 104 7.95 26.34 -6.30
C VAL A 104 6.44 26.41 -6.08
N ASP A 105 5.62 26.31 -7.13
CA ASP A 105 4.16 26.31 -6.94
C ASP A 105 3.67 25.03 -6.23
N ASP A 106 2.47 25.11 -5.65
CA ASP A 106 1.90 24.02 -4.87
C ASP A 106 1.66 22.73 -5.68
N GLY A 107 1.30 22.85 -6.96
CA GLY A 107 1.05 21.68 -7.81
C GLY A 107 2.35 20.93 -8.16
N LEU A 108 3.44 21.67 -8.32
CA LEU A 108 4.77 21.10 -8.53
C LEU A 108 5.31 20.47 -7.25
N LEU A 109 5.06 21.10 -6.09
CA LEU A 109 5.47 20.56 -4.80
C LEU A 109 4.75 19.24 -4.47
N ASP A 110 3.45 19.15 -4.76
CA ASP A 110 2.70 17.89 -4.64
C ASP A 110 3.30 16.80 -5.53
N ALA A 111 3.60 17.15 -6.77
CA ALA A 111 4.14 16.19 -7.73
C ALA A 111 5.56 15.74 -7.36
N ALA A 112 6.39 16.64 -6.85
CA ALA A 112 7.70 16.33 -6.29
C ALA A 112 7.59 15.39 -5.07
N ASN A 113 6.60 15.62 -4.21
CA ASN A 113 6.31 14.76 -3.07
C ASN A 113 5.90 13.34 -3.51
N GLU A 114 5.00 13.22 -4.49
CA GLU A 114 4.62 11.92 -5.09
C GLU A 114 5.84 11.20 -5.71
N LEU A 115 6.67 11.92 -6.46
CA LEU A 115 7.89 11.38 -7.07
C LEU A 115 8.89 10.86 -6.04
N VAL A 116 9.18 11.65 -5.00
CA VAL A 116 10.10 11.24 -3.92
C VAL A 116 9.54 10.04 -3.16
N GLY A 117 8.24 10.04 -2.83
CA GLY A 117 7.58 8.91 -2.19
C GLY A 117 7.72 7.62 -3.01
N ALA A 118 7.50 7.69 -4.33
CA ALA A 118 7.65 6.54 -5.21
C ALA A 118 9.11 6.05 -5.35
N LEU A 119 10.08 6.96 -5.37
CA LEU A 119 11.50 6.60 -5.39
C LEU A 119 11.92 5.89 -4.09
N LEU A 120 11.36 6.29 -2.95
CA LEU A 120 11.65 5.68 -1.65
C LEU A 120 10.94 4.34 -1.44
N ALA A 121 9.73 4.18 -1.97
CA ALA A 121 8.98 2.93 -1.92
C ALA A 121 9.75 1.79 -2.61
N GLY A 122 10.57 2.11 -3.61
CA GLY A 122 11.29 1.15 -4.43
C GLY A 122 10.35 0.40 -5.36
N GLY A 123 10.91 -0.38 -6.29
CA GLY A 123 10.07 -1.06 -7.26
C GLY A 123 10.84 -1.91 -8.26
N PRO A 124 10.17 -2.36 -9.32
CA PRO A 124 10.79 -3.17 -10.37
C PRO A 124 11.74 -2.37 -11.29
N ALA A 125 11.77 -1.05 -11.16
CA ALA A 125 12.60 -0.13 -11.93
C ALA A 125 13.60 0.59 -11.01
N ARG A 126 14.42 1.46 -11.59
CA ARG A 126 15.37 2.30 -10.84
C ARG A 126 14.65 3.17 -9.81
N ASP A 127 15.28 3.36 -8.67
CA ASP A 127 14.68 4.01 -7.49
C ASP A 127 15.63 5.03 -6.84
N ILE A 128 15.43 5.34 -5.55
CA ILE A 128 16.28 6.29 -4.82
C ILE A 128 17.75 5.88 -4.77
N TYR A 129 18.07 4.57 -4.87
CA TYR A 129 19.44 4.07 -4.87
C TYR A 129 20.18 4.37 -6.18
N ASP A 130 19.45 4.60 -7.27
CA ASP A 130 20.02 4.97 -8.56
C ASP A 130 20.07 6.48 -8.79
N TYR A 131 19.41 7.27 -7.93
CA TYR A 131 19.19 8.69 -8.16
C TYR A 131 20.28 9.55 -7.52
N ALA A 132 21.21 10.01 -8.36
CA ALA A 132 22.38 10.79 -7.93
C ALA A 132 22.04 12.07 -7.17
N ASP A 133 20.93 12.74 -7.51
CA ASP A 133 20.50 13.99 -6.86
C ASP A 133 19.57 13.72 -5.66
N GLY A 134 19.32 12.45 -5.31
CA GLY A 134 18.27 12.04 -4.39
C GLY A 134 18.37 12.69 -3.01
N ALA A 135 19.57 12.74 -2.43
CA ALA A 135 19.76 13.32 -1.10
C ALA A 135 19.43 14.82 -1.07
N GLU A 136 19.87 15.57 -2.08
CA GLU A 136 19.66 17.01 -2.19
C GLU A 136 18.20 17.34 -2.51
N VAL A 137 17.58 16.58 -3.42
CA VAL A 137 16.15 16.69 -3.74
C VAL A 137 15.28 16.46 -2.51
N VAL A 138 15.58 15.43 -1.73
CA VAL A 138 14.85 15.13 -0.48
C VAL A 138 15.00 16.29 0.51
N LEU A 139 16.21 16.82 0.69
CA LEU A 139 16.45 17.95 1.58
C LEU A 139 15.65 19.20 1.16
N LEU A 140 15.69 19.54 -0.14
CA LEU A 140 14.99 20.69 -0.70
C LEU A 140 13.46 20.54 -0.61
N LEU A 141 12.94 19.34 -0.86
CA LEU A 141 11.52 19.03 -0.69
C LEU A 141 11.08 19.32 0.74
N LEU A 142 11.79 18.79 1.73
CA LEU A 142 11.48 19.03 3.14
C LEU A 142 11.54 20.52 3.50
N ASP A 143 12.49 21.28 2.95
CA ASP A 143 12.57 22.73 3.14
C ASP A 143 11.37 23.49 2.58
N HIS A 144 10.93 23.12 1.37
CA HIS A 144 9.74 23.72 0.77
C HIS A 144 8.49 23.40 1.57
N LEU A 145 8.35 22.17 2.06
CA LEU A 145 7.24 21.75 2.90
C LEU A 145 7.26 22.47 4.27
N ALA A 146 8.43 22.57 4.91
CA ALA A 146 8.57 23.16 6.24
C ALA A 146 8.14 24.63 6.28
N ARG A 147 8.41 25.39 5.21
CA ARG A 147 8.08 26.82 5.08
C ARG A 147 6.59 27.11 4.82
N ARG A 148 5.77 26.10 4.54
CA ARG A 148 4.35 26.26 4.17
C ARG A 148 3.43 25.69 5.23
N PRO A 149 2.20 26.23 5.39
CA PRO A 149 1.21 25.55 6.20
C PRO A 149 0.91 24.16 5.59
N PRO A 150 0.55 23.19 6.44
CA PRO A 150 0.18 21.86 5.98
C PRO A 150 -1.05 21.96 5.06
N ARG A 151 -1.03 21.22 3.94
CA ARG A 151 -2.06 21.32 2.89
C ARG A 151 -2.58 19.97 2.41
N ALA A 152 -1.69 18.98 2.28
CA ALA A 152 -2.04 17.64 1.84
C ALA A 152 -1.42 16.60 2.78
N LEU A 153 -2.20 15.60 3.19
CA LEU A 153 -1.74 14.55 4.10
C LEU A 153 -0.63 13.69 3.48
N ALA A 154 -0.60 13.57 2.14
CA ALA A 154 0.51 12.96 1.40
C ALA A 154 1.88 13.57 1.74
N HIS A 155 1.96 14.86 2.10
CA HIS A 155 3.21 15.50 2.51
C HIS A 155 3.73 14.95 3.85
N LEU A 156 2.84 14.74 4.82
CA LEU A 156 3.20 14.07 6.07
C LEU A 156 3.63 12.63 5.83
N ILE A 157 2.88 11.89 5.02
CA ILE A 157 3.15 10.49 4.74
C ILE A 157 4.54 10.30 4.13
N VAL A 158 4.90 11.13 3.14
CA VAL A 158 6.22 11.06 2.51
C VAL A 158 7.32 11.55 3.45
N ALA A 159 7.08 12.58 4.28
CA ALA A 159 8.04 12.98 5.30
C ALA A 159 8.32 11.85 6.31
N ALA A 160 7.30 11.10 6.73
CA ALA A 160 7.48 9.93 7.59
C ALA A 160 8.24 8.80 6.86
N GLN A 161 7.91 8.52 5.59
CA GLN A 161 8.65 7.55 4.77
C GLN A 161 10.13 7.92 4.62
N ILE A 162 10.46 9.21 4.49
CA ILE A 162 11.84 9.69 4.45
C ILE A 162 12.56 9.39 5.78
N ALA A 163 11.91 9.63 6.92
CA ALA A 163 12.48 9.30 8.22
C ALA A 163 12.71 7.78 8.35
N ASP A 164 11.70 6.98 8.03
CA ASP A 164 11.77 5.51 8.07
C ASP A 164 12.89 4.96 7.17
N PHE A 165 13.07 5.54 5.97
CA PHE A 165 14.15 5.16 5.05
C PHE A 165 15.53 5.42 5.65
N ILE A 166 15.71 6.54 6.34
CA ILE A 166 16.99 6.89 6.99
C ILE A 166 17.28 6.01 8.20
N GLU A 167 16.25 5.62 8.94
CA GLU A 167 16.36 4.82 10.15
C GLU A 167 16.41 3.32 9.88
N SER A 168 15.99 2.91 8.68
CA SER A 168 15.93 1.50 8.29
C SER A 168 17.30 0.84 8.40
N PRO A 169 17.42 -0.28 9.15
CA PRO A 169 18.65 -1.04 9.24
C PRO A 169 18.99 -1.77 7.93
N HIS A 170 18.05 -1.80 6.98
CA HIS A 170 18.20 -2.46 5.69
C HIS A 170 18.78 -1.55 4.59
N THR A 171 18.93 -0.26 4.87
CA THR A 171 19.46 0.71 3.89
C THR A 171 20.97 0.58 3.73
N ASP A 172 21.44 0.35 2.50
CA ASP A 172 22.87 0.29 2.19
C ASP A 172 23.46 1.69 2.02
N TRP A 173 23.97 2.24 3.12
CA TRP A 173 24.58 3.58 3.13
C TRP A 173 25.92 3.66 2.37
N ASN A 174 26.63 2.55 2.17
CA ASN A 174 27.86 2.57 1.40
C ASN A 174 27.57 2.79 -0.08
N LEU A 175 26.50 2.14 -0.59
CA LEU A 175 26.00 2.37 -1.94
C LEU A 175 25.55 3.82 -2.11
N LEU A 176 24.75 4.35 -1.18
CA LEU A 176 24.19 5.70 -1.29
C LEU A 176 25.22 6.81 -1.06
N HIS A 177 26.34 6.52 -0.37
CA HIS A 177 27.40 7.50 -0.14
C HIS A 177 27.95 8.08 -1.45
N VAL A 178 28.05 7.25 -2.51
CA VAL A 178 28.52 7.69 -3.83
C VAL A 178 27.55 8.66 -4.51
N HIS A 179 26.30 8.68 -4.07
CA HIS A 179 25.22 9.58 -4.51
C HIS A 179 24.96 10.71 -3.51
N GLY A 180 25.96 11.07 -2.70
CA GLY A 180 25.91 12.26 -1.84
C GLY A 180 25.21 12.07 -0.48
N TRP A 181 24.74 10.85 -0.14
CA TRP A 181 24.13 10.55 1.15
C TRP A 181 25.18 10.42 2.27
N SER A 182 25.82 11.55 2.61
CA SER A 182 26.73 11.64 3.75
C SER A 182 25.99 11.48 5.08
N GLU A 183 26.70 11.06 6.13
CA GLU A 183 26.14 10.98 7.48
C GLU A 183 25.54 12.30 7.97
N ALA A 184 26.26 13.41 7.81
CA ALA A 184 25.77 14.74 8.17
C ALA A 184 24.49 15.12 7.43
N LEU A 185 24.39 14.79 6.14
CA LEU A 185 23.18 15.08 5.36
C LEU A 185 22.00 14.20 5.79
N ARG A 186 22.24 12.93 6.11
CA ARG A 186 21.21 12.02 6.64
C ARG A 186 20.66 12.49 7.98
N GLU A 187 21.53 12.92 8.90
CA GLU A 187 21.12 13.48 10.19
C GLU A 187 20.24 14.73 10.00
N GLU A 188 20.62 15.61 9.07
CA GLU A 188 19.86 16.83 8.77
C GLU A 188 18.50 16.53 8.12
N ILE A 189 18.46 15.61 7.15
CA ILE A 189 17.20 15.17 6.53
C ILE A 189 16.27 14.55 7.58
N LEU A 190 16.79 13.66 8.43
CA LEU A 190 16.01 13.01 9.48
C LEU A 190 15.44 14.03 10.48
N ARG A 191 16.25 15.01 10.88
CA ARG A 191 15.82 16.11 11.77
C ARG A 191 14.64 16.87 11.15
N ARG A 192 14.76 17.28 9.88
CA ARG A 192 13.70 18.03 9.17
C ARG A 192 12.44 17.20 8.94
N ALA A 193 12.58 15.93 8.58
CA ALA A 193 11.47 15.02 8.42
C ALA A 193 10.68 14.87 9.73
N ARG A 194 11.37 14.65 10.86
CA ARG A 194 10.73 14.55 12.19
C ARG A 194 10.08 15.86 12.66
N GLU A 195 10.66 17.01 12.31
CA GLU A 195 10.05 18.32 12.57
C GLU A 195 8.76 18.53 11.76
N LEU A 196 8.72 18.02 10.52
CA LEU A 196 7.50 18.01 9.72
C LEU A 196 6.45 17.07 10.29
N CYS A 197 6.83 15.93 10.87
CA CYS A 197 5.92 14.94 11.43
C CYS A 197 5.33 15.28 12.81
N GLN A 198 5.45 16.53 13.30
CA GLN A 198 4.88 16.92 14.59
C GLN A 198 3.33 16.90 14.56
N PRO A 199 2.66 16.25 15.53
CA PRO A 199 1.21 16.09 15.54
C PRO A 199 0.41 17.40 15.44
N GLU A 200 0.88 18.46 16.09
CA GLU A 200 0.20 19.76 16.16
C GLU A 200 0.03 20.40 14.79
N ARG A 201 0.93 20.08 13.85
CA ARG A 201 0.87 20.56 12.47
C ARG A 201 -0.30 19.92 11.72
N TRP A 202 -0.53 18.62 11.90
CA TRP A 202 -1.39 17.84 11.01
C TRP A 202 -2.74 17.45 11.61
N ALA A 203 -2.89 17.53 12.93
CA ALA A 203 -4.09 17.05 13.64
C ALA A 203 -5.40 17.59 13.04
N ALA A 204 -5.45 18.86 12.63
CA ALA A 204 -6.66 19.44 12.02
C ALA A 204 -7.01 18.78 10.67
N LEU A 205 -6.03 18.63 9.78
CA LEU A 205 -6.21 18.00 8.47
C LEU A 205 -6.53 16.51 8.60
N VAL A 206 -5.90 15.81 9.55
CA VAL A 206 -6.18 14.40 9.84
C VAL A 206 -7.63 14.24 10.29
N ASN A 207 -8.08 15.01 11.28
CA ASN A 207 -9.46 14.92 11.75
C ASN A 207 -10.47 15.27 10.64
N GLN A 208 -10.20 16.32 9.86
CA GLN A 208 -11.03 16.66 8.70
C GLN A 208 -11.14 15.50 7.71
N GLY A 209 -10.02 14.87 7.35
CA GLY A 209 -10.01 13.73 6.44
C GLY A 209 -10.67 12.47 7.00
N LEU A 210 -10.60 12.25 8.32
CA LEU A 210 -11.30 11.15 8.99
C LEU A 210 -12.83 11.33 9.01
N ASP A 211 -13.31 12.56 8.88
CA ASP A 211 -14.75 12.87 8.81
C ASP A 211 -15.29 12.88 7.36
N GLU A 212 -14.40 12.78 6.34
CA GLU A 212 -14.78 12.77 4.94
C GLU A 212 -15.56 11.51 4.53
N ALA A 213 -16.52 11.68 3.63
CA ALA A 213 -17.29 10.56 3.09
C ALA A 213 -16.46 9.72 2.11
N ASP A 214 -15.58 10.36 1.33
CA ASP A 214 -14.74 9.73 0.32
C ASP A 214 -13.77 8.72 0.94
N ASP A 215 -13.82 7.47 0.47
CA ASP A 215 -12.98 6.38 1.00
C ASP A 215 -11.50 6.69 0.84
N ARG A 216 -11.06 7.18 -0.32
CA ARG A 216 -9.65 7.42 -0.58
C ARG A 216 -9.07 8.46 0.39
N ARG A 217 -9.79 9.57 0.60
CA ARG A 217 -9.42 10.60 1.59
C ARG A 217 -9.42 10.05 3.02
N PHE A 218 -10.42 9.25 3.37
CA PHE A 218 -10.48 8.63 4.69
C PHE A 218 -9.28 7.71 4.94
N HIS A 219 -8.94 6.86 3.98
CA HIS A 219 -7.80 5.93 4.08
C HIS A 219 -6.47 6.70 4.21
N GLU A 220 -6.27 7.77 3.44
CA GLU A 220 -5.10 8.65 3.56
C GLU A 220 -5.03 9.29 4.96
N ALA A 221 -6.17 9.76 5.48
CA ALA A 221 -6.26 10.32 6.83
C ALA A 221 -6.04 9.30 7.94
N ALA A 222 -6.51 8.07 7.77
CA ALA A 222 -6.27 6.98 8.72
C ALA A 222 -4.80 6.55 8.74
N GLN A 223 -4.14 6.52 7.58
CA GLN A 223 -2.68 6.30 7.50
C GLN A 223 -1.93 7.41 8.24
N ALA A 224 -2.25 8.67 7.94
CA ALA A 224 -1.67 9.83 8.62
C ALA A 224 -1.94 9.83 10.14
N ALA A 225 -3.13 9.42 10.57
CA ALA A 225 -3.47 9.27 11.98
C ALA A 225 -2.56 8.25 12.67
N GLY A 226 -2.31 7.09 12.03
CA GLY A 226 -1.39 6.07 12.53
C GLY A 226 0.03 6.61 12.73
N LEU A 227 0.55 7.40 11.79
CA LEU A 227 1.88 8.02 11.89
C LEU A 227 2.01 8.99 13.08
N LEU A 228 0.91 9.62 13.47
CA LEU A 228 0.88 10.60 14.57
C LEU A 228 0.40 9.99 15.90
N GLY A 229 0.08 8.70 15.93
CA GLY A 229 -0.53 8.07 17.11
C GLY A 229 -1.94 8.57 17.43
N ILE A 230 -2.66 9.12 16.46
CA ILE A 230 -4.05 9.56 16.62
C ILE A 230 -4.96 8.34 16.49
N ASP A 231 -5.71 8.05 17.55
CA ASP A 231 -6.67 6.95 17.55
C ASP A 231 -7.89 7.23 16.67
N CYS A 232 -8.01 6.47 15.59
CA CYS A 232 -9.11 6.53 14.63
C CYS A 232 -10.09 5.35 14.72
N TRP A 233 -9.97 4.48 15.73
CA TRP A 233 -10.74 3.23 15.82
C TRP A 233 -12.26 3.44 15.77
N GLU A 234 -12.80 4.41 16.51
CA GLU A 234 -14.25 4.73 16.50
C GLU A 234 -14.75 5.19 15.13
N ARG A 235 -13.90 5.87 14.34
CA ARG A 235 -14.26 6.30 12.98
C ARG A 235 -14.30 5.11 12.03
N TRP A 236 -13.35 4.19 12.13
CA TRP A 236 -13.40 2.90 11.42
C TRP A 236 -14.66 2.10 11.76
N LEU A 237 -15.02 2.04 13.05
CA LEU A 237 -16.19 1.29 13.51
C LEU A 237 -17.48 1.88 12.94
N THR A 238 -17.59 3.21 12.95
CA THR A 238 -18.74 3.92 12.37
C THR A 238 -18.89 3.61 10.88
N ARG A 239 -17.80 3.69 10.10
CA ARG A 239 -17.83 3.37 8.67
C ARG A 239 -18.19 1.91 8.38
N GLN A 240 -17.67 0.97 9.18
CA GLN A 240 -18.01 -0.46 9.08
C GLN A 240 -19.51 -0.67 9.32
N ARG A 241 -20.08 -0.04 10.35
CA ARG A 241 -21.52 -0.15 10.68
C ARG A 241 -22.42 0.40 9.57
N GLU A 242 -21.96 1.43 8.86
CA GLU A 242 -22.69 2.02 7.74
C GLU A 242 -22.45 1.30 6.41
N GLY A 243 -21.61 0.26 6.39
CA GLY A 243 -21.28 -0.50 5.18
C GLY A 243 -20.47 0.30 4.16
N ARG A 244 -19.75 1.36 4.61
CA ARG A 244 -18.92 2.22 3.75
C ARG A 244 -17.53 1.65 3.50
N SER A 245 -17.06 0.70 4.30
CA SER A 245 -15.73 0.09 4.17
C SER A 245 -15.71 -1.33 4.74
N SER A 246 -14.74 -2.15 4.32
CA SER A 246 -14.37 -3.39 5.02
C SER A 246 -13.15 -3.11 5.90
N ALA A 247 -13.43 -2.68 7.12
CA ALA A 247 -12.48 -2.22 8.12
C ALA A 247 -12.06 -3.30 9.13
N TRP A 248 -12.46 -4.56 8.93
CA TRP A 248 -12.22 -5.66 9.89
C TRP A 248 -10.75 -5.76 10.31
N TYR A 249 -9.83 -5.65 9.36
CA TYR A 249 -8.39 -5.64 9.64
C TYR A 249 -7.99 -4.53 10.61
N HIS A 250 -8.43 -3.29 10.35
CA HIS A 250 -8.09 -2.11 11.15
C HIS A 250 -8.74 -2.15 12.54
N LEU A 251 -9.99 -2.61 12.62
CA LEU A 251 -10.73 -2.74 13.87
C LEU A 251 -10.10 -3.76 14.84
N MET A 252 -9.46 -4.78 14.30
CA MET A 252 -8.76 -5.83 15.07
C MET A 252 -7.32 -5.47 15.45
N GLN A 253 -6.83 -4.27 15.09
CA GLN A 253 -5.51 -3.75 15.54
C GLN A 253 -5.59 -3.05 16.92
N SER A 254 -6.55 -3.44 17.77
CA SER A 254 -6.68 -2.90 19.12
C SER A 254 -6.37 -3.97 20.15
N ASP A 255 -5.65 -3.61 21.20
CA ASP A 255 -5.41 -4.48 22.37
C ASP A 255 -6.49 -4.31 23.46
N ASP A 256 -7.47 -3.42 23.26
CA ASP A 256 -8.58 -3.19 24.20
C ASP A 256 -9.64 -4.29 24.05
N PRO A 257 -9.85 -5.14 25.07
CA PRO A 257 -10.84 -6.22 25.02
C PRO A 257 -12.28 -5.72 24.79
N ALA A 258 -12.63 -4.52 25.24
CA ALA A 258 -13.98 -3.97 25.05
C ALA A 258 -14.20 -3.53 23.61
N ARG A 259 -13.17 -3.00 22.94
CA ARG A 259 -13.20 -2.71 21.50
C ARG A 259 -13.35 -3.98 20.70
N ILE A 260 -12.56 -5.01 21.00
CA ILE A 260 -12.67 -6.31 20.33
C ILE A 260 -14.06 -6.89 20.50
N ALA A 261 -14.63 -6.90 21.71
CA ALA A 261 -16.00 -7.38 21.93
C ALA A 261 -17.03 -6.70 21.00
N GLN A 262 -16.93 -5.38 20.79
CA GLN A 262 -17.80 -4.67 19.83
C GLN A 262 -17.60 -5.11 18.38
N VAL A 263 -16.37 -5.43 17.96
CA VAL A 263 -16.10 -5.95 16.62
C VAL A 263 -16.72 -7.34 16.45
N LEU A 264 -16.62 -8.20 17.46
CA LEU A 264 -17.19 -9.55 17.43
C LEU A 264 -18.72 -9.50 17.37
N ASP A 265 -19.35 -8.61 18.13
CA ASP A 265 -20.80 -8.40 18.06
C ASP A 265 -21.23 -7.93 16.67
N LEU A 266 -20.51 -6.96 16.10
CA LEU A 266 -20.78 -6.49 14.74
C LEU A 266 -20.57 -7.61 13.69
N ALA A 267 -19.57 -8.47 13.87
CA ALA A 267 -19.34 -9.61 12.98
C ALA A 267 -20.51 -10.60 13.02
N ARG A 268 -21.05 -10.89 14.20
CA ARG A 268 -22.25 -11.75 14.37
C ARG A 268 -23.49 -11.17 13.70
N GLU A 269 -23.62 -9.85 13.70
CA GLU A 269 -24.74 -9.16 13.05
C GLU A 269 -24.64 -9.14 11.52
N ARG A 270 -23.41 -9.12 10.98
CA ARG A 270 -23.16 -8.83 9.56
C ARG A 270 -22.76 -10.04 8.72
N LEU A 271 -22.07 -11.00 9.31
CA LEU A 271 -21.61 -12.19 8.61
C LEU A 271 -22.65 -13.31 8.69
N ASP A 272 -22.91 -13.95 7.55
CA ASP A 272 -23.67 -15.20 7.53
C ASP A 272 -22.76 -16.34 7.96
N LEU A 273 -22.64 -16.53 9.28
CA LEU A 273 -21.78 -17.57 9.87
C LEU A 273 -22.17 -18.97 9.41
N ALA A 274 -23.46 -19.22 9.16
CA ALA A 274 -23.93 -20.51 8.68
C ALA A 274 -23.48 -20.78 7.24
N ALA A 275 -23.52 -19.76 6.37
CA ALA A 275 -23.01 -19.87 5.01
C ALA A 275 -21.48 -20.03 4.98
N ILE A 276 -20.76 -19.36 5.89
CA ILE A 276 -19.30 -19.52 6.01
C ILE A 276 -18.95 -20.93 6.46
N ALA A 277 -19.66 -21.47 7.47
CA ALA A 277 -19.45 -22.82 8.00
C ALA A 277 -20.09 -23.92 7.12
N SER A 278 -19.93 -23.84 5.80
CA SER A 278 -20.54 -24.78 4.84
C SER A 278 -19.89 -26.18 4.84
N GLY A 279 -18.79 -26.37 5.57
CA GLY A 279 -18.06 -27.63 5.69
C GLY A 279 -16.59 -27.50 5.24
N PRO A 280 -15.65 -28.19 5.89
CA PRO A 280 -14.23 -28.18 5.52
C PRO A 280 -14.00 -28.60 4.05
N GLY A 281 -13.08 -27.91 3.40
CA GLY A 281 -12.78 -28.06 1.98
C GLY A 281 -11.34 -27.62 1.65
N THR A 282 -10.97 -27.64 0.38
CA THR A 282 -9.62 -27.27 -0.09
C THR A 282 -9.57 -25.88 -0.74
N ALA A 283 -10.57 -25.03 -0.48
CA ALA A 283 -10.67 -23.73 -1.13
C ALA A 283 -9.54 -22.79 -0.69
N LEU A 284 -9.03 -22.01 -1.65
CA LEU A 284 -8.00 -20.98 -1.41
C LEU A 284 -8.57 -19.67 -0.85
N GLY A 285 -9.89 -19.46 -0.91
CA GLY A 285 -10.52 -18.24 -0.43
C GLY A 285 -10.36 -17.03 -1.36
N LEU A 286 -10.17 -17.25 -2.67
CA LEU A 286 -9.89 -16.19 -3.64
C LEU A 286 -11.14 -15.80 -4.45
N GLY A 287 -11.33 -14.51 -4.62
CA GLY A 287 -12.43 -13.93 -5.41
C GLY A 287 -13.66 -13.57 -4.58
N LEU A 288 -14.59 -12.86 -5.22
CA LEU A 288 -15.73 -12.23 -4.56
C LEU A 288 -16.64 -13.21 -3.79
N ALA A 289 -16.73 -14.46 -4.24
CA ALA A 289 -17.50 -15.50 -3.55
C ALA A 289 -16.98 -15.80 -2.13
N TYR A 290 -15.72 -15.48 -1.84
CA TYR A 290 -15.09 -15.73 -0.55
C TYR A 290 -14.91 -14.47 0.30
N GLN A 291 -15.54 -13.34 -0.06
CA GLN A 291 -15.38 -12.08 0.67
C GLN A 291 -15.69 -12.23 2.16
N ALA A 292 -16.81 -12.89 2.51
CA ALA A 292 -17.18 -13.11 3.91
C ALA A 292 -16.19 -14.01 4.68
N HIS A 293 -15.51 -14.92 3.97
CA HIS A 293 -14.45 -15.76 4.54
C HIS A 293 -13.17 -14.94 4.80
N GLY A 294 -12.86 -13.98 3.91
CA GLY A 294 -11.77 -13.03 4.10
C GLY A 294 -12.04 -12.06 5.26
N ASP A 295 -13.27 -11.56 5.37
CA ASP A 295 -13.70 -10.74 6.50
C ASP A 295 -13.57 -11.49 7.83
N LEU A 296 -14.04 -12.76 7.89
CA LEU A 296 -13.84 -13.62 9.06
C LEU A 296 -12.36 -13.87 9.35
N ASP A 297 -11.53 -14.07 8.31
CA ASP A 297 -10.08 -14.30 8.44
C ASP A 297 -9.41 -13.18 9.24
N PHE A 298 -9.68 -11.92 8.89
CA PHE A 298 -9.13 -10.75 9.59
C PHE A 298 -9.49 -10.71 11.07
N ILE A 299 -10.66 -11.23 11.43
CA ILE A 299 -11.12 -11.32 12.82
C ILE A 299 -10.39 -12.46 13.53
N VAL A 300 -10.52 -13.69 13.03
CA VAL A 300 -10.04 -14.87 13.75
C VAL A 300 -8.52 -14.92 13.86
N GLN A 301 -7.78 -14.34 12.91
CA GLN A 301 -6.31 -14.31 12.97
C GLN A 301 -5.77 -13.51 14.18
N ARG A 302 -6.56 -12.59 14.74
CA ARG A 302 -6.17 -11.77 15.91
C ARG A 302 -6.75 -12.28 17.23
N LEU A 303 -7.71 -13.20 17.19
CA LEU A 303 -8.38 -13.70 18.39
C LEU A 303 -7.47 -14.44 19.36
N GLY A 304 -6.30 -14.93 18.93
CA GLY A 304 -5.32 -15.56 19.82
C GLY A 304 -4.89 -14.68 21.02
N ALA A 305 -4.94 -13.35 20.88
CA ALA A 305 -4.64 -12.41 21.96
C ALA A 305 -5.80 -12.20 22.95
N PHE A 306 -6.98 -12.78 22.70
CA PHE A 306 -8.20 -12.58 23.50
C PHE A 306 -8.82 -13.92 23.93
N PRO A 307 -8.17 -14.69 24.82
CA PRO A 307 -8.69 -15.97 25.30
C PRO A 307 -10.12 -15.88 25.81
N GLY A 308 -10.96 -16.82 25.37
CA GLY A 308 -12.37 -16.91 25.76
C GLY A 308 -13.34 -16.00 24.99
N GLN A 309 -12.86 -15.14 24.08
CA GLN A 309 -13.72 -14.26 23.27
C GLN A 309 -13.89 -14.77 21.84
N GLY A 310 -15.13 -14.77 21.32
CA GLY A 310 -15.37 -15.05 19.90
C GLY A 310 -15.25 -16.53 19.52
N TRP A 311 -15.50 -17.44 20.46
CA TRP A 311 -15.50 -18.88 20.21
C TRP A 311 -16.41 -19.28 19.03
N ASP A 312 -17.59 -18.68 18.93
CA ASP A 312 -18.53 -18.92 17.84
C ASP A 312 -17.96 -18.58 16.46
N LEU A 313 -17.14 -17.52 16.37
CA LEU A 313 -16.45 -17.14 15.15
C LEU A 313 -15.27 -18.08 14.84
N LEU A 314 -14.55 -18.54 15.87
CA LEU A 314 -13.52 -19.58 15.70
C LEU A 314 -14.13 -20.90 15.24
N ASP A 315 -15.23 -21.34 15.84
CA ASP A 315 -15.96 -22.56 15.46
C ASP A 315 -16.52 -22.45 14.04
N THR A 316 -17.01 -21.27 13.66
CA THR A 316 -17.40 -20.96 12.27
C THR A 316 -16.23 -21.12 11.32
N ALA A 317 -15.06 -20.54 11.66
CA ALA A 317 -13.86 -20.65 10.86
C ALA A 317 -13.35 -22.09 10.73
N LEU A 318 -13.47 -22.93 11.78
CA LEU A 318 -13.15 -24.36 11.74
C LEU A 318 -14.06 -25.13 10.76
N GLY A 319 -15.30 -24.68 10.57
CA GLY A 319 -16.25 -25.24 9.59
C GLY A 319 -16.13 -24.67 8.18
N SER A 320 -15.23 -23.71 7.93
CA SER A 320 -15.09 -23.04 6.64
C SER A 320 -14.48 -23.96 5.57
N PRO A 321 -14.92 -23.89 4.30
CA PRO A 321 -14.25 -24.57 3.19
C PRO A 321 -12.87 -24.00 2.89
N VAL A 322 -12.57 -22.78 3.35
CA VAL A 322 -11.29 -22.10 3.13
C VAL A 322 -10.25 -22.60 4.12
N VAL A 323 -9.16 -23.17 3.59
CA VAL A 323 -8.08 -23.79 4.38
C VAL A 323 -7.46 -22.78 5.35
N ARG A 324 -7.28 -21.53 4.91
CA ARG A 324 -6.67 -20.46 5.72
C ARG A 324 -7.48 -20.12 6.97
N ASN A 325 -8.81 -20.02 6.88
CA ASN A 325 -9.65 -19.73 8.04
C ASN A 325 -9.48 -20.80 9.14
N ARG A 326 -9.47 -22.08 8.76
CA ARG A 326 -9.27 -23.20 9.68
C ARG A 326 -7.89 -23.14 10.32
N HIS A 327 -6.85 -22.80 9.56
CA HIS A 327 -5.51 -22.54 10.09
C HIS A 327 -5.49 -21.41 11.13
N MET A 328 -6.13 -20.27 10.84
CA MET A 328 -6.16 -19.12 11.75
C MET A 328 -6.92 -19.44 13.04
N ALA A 329 -8.03 -20.20 12.94
CA ALA A 329 -8.77 -20.64 14.11
C ALA A 329 -7.95 -21.57 15.02
N LEU A 330 -7.20 -22.51 14.43
CA LEU A 330 -6.31 -23.38 15.20
C LEU A 330 -5.18 -22.59 15.87
N ASN A 331 -4.59 -21.60 15.19
CA ASN A 331 -3.56 -20.73 15.77
C ASN A 331 -4.11 -19.96 16.98
N ALA A 332 -5.34 -19.44 16.89
CA ALA A 332 -5.98 -18.73 17.99
C ALA A 332 -6.22 -19.66 19.19
N LEU A 333 -6.74 -20.87 18.95
CA LEU A 333 -6.97 -21.86 20.02
C LEU A 333 -5.67 -22.35 20.66
N GLU A 334 -4.61 -22.52 19.88
CA GLU A 334 -3.27 -22.83 20.39
C GLU A 334 -2.78 -21.73 21.33
N ALA A 335 -2.92 -20.46 20.93
CA ALA A 335 -2.54 -19.31 21.75
C ALA A 335 -3.38 -19.16 23.03
N TRP A 336 -4.67 -19.52 23.00
CA TRP A 336 -5.53 -19.47 24.19
C TRP A 336 -5.10 -20.43 25.29
N GLY A 337 -4.44 -21.53 24.91
CA GLY A 337 -4.22 -22.65 25.80
C GLY A 337 -5.53 -23.32 26.23
N ARG A 338 -5.41 -24.53 26.79
CA ARG A 338 -6.56 -25.38 27.11
C ARG A 338 -7.55 -24.75 28.09
N GLU A 339 -7.04 -23.92 29.00
CA GLU A 339 -7.82 -23.24 30.04
C GLU A 339 -8.73 -22.15 29.46
N GLY A 340 -8.32 -21.54 28.34
CA GLY A 340 -9.10 -20.51 27.64
C GLY A 340 -10.18 -21.08 26.71
N TRP A 341 -10.27 -22.41 26.57
CA TRP A 341 -11.23 -23.03 25.68
C TRP A 341 -12.59 -23.22 26.36
N PRO A 342 -13.70 -23.04 25.62
CA PRO A 342 -15.02 -23.38 26.13
C PRO A 342 -15.21 -24.89 26.23
N ALA A 343 -16.19 -25.32 27.04
CA ALA A 343 -16.39 -26.73 27.38
C ALA A 343 -16.64 -27.62 26.15
N GLU A 344 -17.35 -27.11 25.15
CA GLU A 344 -17.68 -27.80 23.92
C GLU A 344 -16.52 -27.90 22.92
N ALA A 345 -15.44 -27.15 23.10
CA ALA A 345 -14.38 -27.01 22.10
C ALA A 345 -13.72 -28.33 21.73
N VAL A 346 -13.51 -29.24 22.69
CA VAL A 346 -12.97 -30.59 22.43
C VAL A 346 -13.82 -31.34 21.43
N GLN A 347 -15.14 -31.35 21.66
CA GLN A 347 -16.05 -32.15 20.87
C GLN A 347 -16.14 -31.59 19.45
N ARG A 348 -16.14 -30.26 19.32
CA ARG A 348 -16.11 -29.55 18.04
C ARG A 348 -14.82 -29.81 17.27
N LEU A 349 -13.66 -29.69 17.91
CA LEU A 349 -12.37 -29.99 17.31
C LEU A 349 -12.23 -31.46 16.87
N ARG A 350 -12.76 -32.42 17.64
CA ARG A 350 -12.79 -33.83 17.22
C ARG A 350 -13.62 -34.04 15.95
N ARG A 351 -14.80 -33.43 15.87
CA ARG A 351 -15.64 -33.50 14.65
C ARG A 351 -14.93 -32.85 13.45
N ALA A 352 -14.32 -31.69 13.66
CA ALA A 352 -13.56 -30.99 12.61
C ALA A 352 -12.37 -31.83 12.14
N HIS A 353 -11.62 -32.44 13.07
CA HIS A 353 -10.54 -33.39 12.74
C HIS A 353 -11.01 -34.54 11.85
N ASP A 354 -12.15 -35.15 12.17
CA ASP A 354 -12.67 -36.29 11.43
C ASP A 354 -13.11 -35.92 10.00
N GLN A 355 -13.56 -34.67 9.82
CA GLN A 355 -14.05 -34.13 8.55
C GLN A 355 -12.96 -33.41 7.74
N GLU A 356 -11.78 -33.17 8.30
CA GLU A 356 -10.73 -32.37 7.67
C GLU A 356 -10.16 -33.07 6.41
N PRO A 357 -10.27 -32.45 5.22
CA PRO A 357 -9.73 -33.02 3.98
C PRO A 357 -8.23 -32.76 3.76
N VAL A 358 -7.62 -31.81 4.47
CA VAL A 358 -6.20 -31.48 4.32
C VAL A 358 -5.37 -32.22 5.39
N GLU A 359 -4.56 -33.19 4.96
CA GLU A 359 -3.79 -34.06 5.86
C GLU A 359 -2.89 -33.33 6.86
N ASP A 360 -2.19 -32.28 6.43
CA ASP A 360 -1.35 -31.51 7.34
C ASP A 360 -2.18 -30.77 8.39
N LEU A 361 -3.34 -30.24 8.00
CA LEU A 361 -4.23 -29.57 8.94
C LEU A 361 -4.89 -30.57 9.89
N LYS A 362 -5.27 -31.74 9.38
CA LYS A 362 -5.78 -32.86 10.18
C LYS A 362 -4.78 -33.29 11.25
N ARG A 363 -3.49 -33.35 10.91
CA ARG A 363 -2.41 -33.60 11.88
C ARG A 363 -2.39 -32.53 12.97
N ARG A 364 -2.48 -31.24 12.61
CA ARG A 364 -2.53 -30.12 13.58
C ARG A 364 -3.72 -30.21 14.51
N PHE A 365 -4.91 -30.55 14.00
CA PHE A 365 -6.08 -30.82 14.85
C PHE A 365 -5.78 -31.94 15.86
N GLY A 366 -5.16 -33.03 15.39
CA GLY A 366 -4.78 -34.16 16.22
C GLY A 366 -3.79 -33.79 17.33
N GLU A 367 -2.77 -33.00 16.99
CA GLU A 367 -1.77 -32.46 17.92
C GLU A 367 -2.42 -31.58 19.00
N LEU A 368 -3.30 -30.66 18.60
CA LEU A 368 -3.99 -29.75 19.52
C LEU A 368 -4.94 -30.50 20.47
N LEU A 369 -5.44 -31.66 20.07
CA LEU A 369 -6.27 -32.55 20.90
C LEU A 369 -5.46 -33.44 21.85
N GLN A 370 -4.12 -33.48 21.75
CA GLN A 370 -3.28 -34.26 22.66
C GLN A 370 -3.22 -33.60 24.05
N PRO A 371 -3.30 -34.38 25.14
CA PRO A 371 -3.25 -33.84 26.50
C PRO A 371 -1.96 -33.12 26.89
N GLN A 372 -0.88 -33.27 26.11
CA GLN A 372 0.51 -32.99 26.52
C GLN A 372 1.11 -31.70 25.93
N LEU A 373 0.44 -31.04 24.98
CA LEU A 373 0.88 -29.75 24.40
C LEU A 373 0.30 -28.53 25.15
N VAL A 374 -0.24 -28.75 26.35
CA VAL A 374 -0.97 -27.77 27.19
C VAL A 374 -0.05 -26.98 28.14
N GLU A 375 1.24 -27.32 28.24
CA GLU A 375 2.18 -26.68 29.18
C GLU A 375 3.45 -26.16 28.49
N ARG A 376 3.32 -25.38 27.42
CA ARG A 376 4.42 -24.49 27.00
C ARG A 376 4.05 -23.05 27.32
N PRO A 377 4.64 -22.41 28.36
CA PRO A 377 4.61 -20.96 28.42
C PRO A 377 5.40 -20.44 27.21
N ALA A 378 4.87 -19.42 26.55
CA ALA A 378 5.59 -18.71 25.49
C ALA A 378 6.92 -18.15 26.04
N PRO A 379 8.00 -18.10 25.23
CA PRO A 379 9.23 -17.40 25.60
C PRO A 379 9.02 -15.89 25.76
#